data_AF-A0A5Q8CDH4-F1
#
_entry.id   AF-A0A5Q8CDH4-F1
#
_cell.length_a   1.000
_cell.length_b   1.000
_cell.length_c   1.000
_cell.angle_alpha   90.00
_cell.angle_beta   90.00
_cell.angle_gamma   90.00
#
_symmetry.space_group_name_H-M   'P 1'
#
loop_
_entity.id
_entity.type
_entity.pdbx_description
1 polymer ?
#
loop_
_entity_poly.entity_id
_entity_poly.type
_entity_poly.pdbx_seq_one_letter_code
_entity_poly.pdbx_strand_id
1 'polypeptide(L)'
;MSWLGGGGDASSRRSGTLTVLDVGSSKVCCVVAKLKPREDGKLLRGRSHRMQVIGIGHQKSQGVKSGVVVDLDRAEHAIRLAVDAAERMAGLTVDSLIVNMTAGRLKSEAFSATINLGGHQVEEADIKRVLAAGAKQALRAEREVVHSLPVGFSLDAERGVRDPRGMVGETLGVDMHVLTGDAAPMRNLELCINRSHLSVERMVATPYASGLAALVDDELEMGAACIDMGGGTTTISVFSEGKFVHGDAIAIGGNHVTLDMAKGLSTSLDAAERLDGNQVAV
;
A
#
# COMPACT_ATOMS: atom_id res chain seq x y z
N MET A 1 7.64 -10.98 -6.43
CA MET A 1 9.09 -10.85 -6.26
C MET A 1 9.37 -9.80 -5.19
N SER A 2 10.15 -10.22 -4.20
CA SER A 2 10.38 -9.61 -2.89
C SER A 2 11.43 -8.51 -2.95
N TRP A 3 11.16 -7.35 -2.34
CA TRP A 3 12.17 -6.34 -2.00
C TRP A 3 12.67 -6.50 -0.55
N LEU A 4 12.22 -7.53 0.18
CA LEU A 4 12.59 -7.80 1.57
C LEU A 4 13.49 -9.05 1.67
N GLY A 5 14.61 -9.03 0.98
CA GLY A 5 15.67 -10.04 1.09
C GLY A 5 17.01 -9.42 0.71
N GLY A 6 17.90 -9.27 1.69
CA GLY A 6 19.17 -8.56 1.53
C GLY A 6 20.12 -9.28 0.57
N GLY A 7 20.17 -8.83 -0.67
CA GLY A 7 21.42 -8.77 -1.44
C GLY A 7 21.75 -7.30 -1.62
N GLY A 8 23.03 -6.92 -1.57
CA GLY A 8 23.48 -5.58 -1.94
C GLY A 8 23.14 -5.32 -3.40
N ASP A 9 21.90 -4.89 -3.65
CA ASP A 9 21.33 -4.82 -4.97
C ASP A 9 21.77 -3.52 -5.65
N ALA A 10 22.32 -3.65 -6.84
CA ALA A 10 22.76 -2.53 -7.68
C ALA A 10 21.61 -1.53 -7.99
N SER A 11 20.36 -1.90 -7.70
CA SER A 11 19.17 -1.03 -7.73
C SER A 11 19.22 0.10 -6.70
N SER A 12 19.88 -0.07 -5.55
CA SER A 12 20.02 0.95 -4.50
C SER A 12 20.84 2.19 -4.93
N ARG A 13 21.49 2.13 -6.10
CA ARG A 13 22.36 3.20 -6.63
C ARG A 13 21.82 3.89 -7.89
N ARG A 14 20.66 3.49 -8.41
CA ARG A 14 20.13 4.06 -9.66
C ARG A 14 19.05 5.09 -9.37
N SER A 15 19.22 6.29 -9.92
CA SER A 15 18.13 7.25 -9.99
C SER A 15 17.02 6.72 -10.89
N GLY A 16 15.78 6.83 -10.44
CA GLY A 16 14.60 6.44 -11.19
C GLY A 16 13.48 7.46 -11.04
N THR A 17 12.45 7.34 -11.88
CA THR A 17 11.20 8.08 -11.74
C THR A 17 10.16 7.13 -11.18
N LEU A 18 9.37 7.60 -10.23
CA LEU A 18 8.24 6.88 -9.64
C LEU A 18 6.99 7.72 -9.80
N THR A 19 5.91 7.10 -10.26
CA THR A 19 4.59 7.72 -10.29
C THR A 19 3.64 6.98 -9.37
N VAL A 20 2.95 7.71 -8.51
CA VAL A 20 1.96 7.19 -7.57
C VAL A 20 0.62 7.85 -7.84
N LEU A 21 -0.42 7.04 -7.94
CA LEU A 21 -1.81 7.47 -8.04
C LEU A 21 -2.57 7.02 -6.80
N ASP A 22 -3.16 7.98 -6.09
CA ASP A 22 -4.09 7.73 -4.99
C ASP A 22 -5.52 8.03 -5.45
N VAL A 23 -6.36 7.00 -5.46
CA VAL A 23 -7.75 7.09 -5.92
C VAL A 23 -8.68 7.07 -4.70
N GLY A 24 -8.85 8.23 -4.09
CA GLY A 24 -9.72 8.44 -2.94
C GLY A 24 -11.17 8.73 -3.31
N SER A 25 -12.07 8.68 -2.32
CA SER A 25 -13.49 9.04 -2.51
C SER A 25 -13.74 10.55 -2.53
N SER A 26 -12.84 11.36 -1.97
CA SER A 26 -12.93 12.83 -1.98
C SER A 26 -12.04 13.45 -3.06
N LYS A 27 -10.85 12.87 -3.26
CA LYS A 27 -9.80 13.40 -4.15
C LYS A 27 -9.10 12.26 -4.89
N VAL A 28 -8.73 12.52 -6.14
CA VAL A 28 -7.74 11.73 -6.89
C VAL A 28 -6.45 12.54 -6.94
N CYS A 29 -5.32 11.92 -6.59
CA CYS A 29 -4.02 12.59 -6.52
C CYS A 29 -2.96 11.77 -7.27
N CYS A 30 -2.23 12.40 -8.17
CA CYS A 30 -1.09 11.84 -8.88
C CYS A 30 0.18 12.60 -8.47
N VAL A 31 1.22 11.86 -8.10
CA VAL A 31 2.53 12.42 -7.74
C VAL A 31 3.61 11.72 -8.56
N VAL A 32 4.45 12.51 -9.21
CA VAL A 32 5.63 12.06 -9.94
C VAL A 32 6.87 12.51 -9.17
N ALA A 33 7.74 11.57 -8.83
CA ALA A 33 8.94 11.83 -8.05
C ALA A 33 10.20 11.23 -8.70
N LYS A 34 11.30 11.98 -8.63
CA LYS A 34 12.65 11.45 -8.89
C LYS A 34 13.20 10.84 -7.61
N LEU A 35 13.56 9.57 -7.68
CA LEU A 35 14.27 8.86 -6.63
C LEU A 35 15.76 9.12 -6.78
N LYS A 36 16.41 9.57 -5.70
CA LYS A 36 17.87 9.74 -5.65
C LYS A 36 18.43 8.90 -4.51
N PRO A 37 19.53 8.16 -4.71
CA PRO A 37 20.17 7.40 -3.65
C PRO A 37 20.43 8.27 -2.42
N ARG A 38 20.21 7.72 -1.24
CA ARG A 38 20.36 8.39 0.05
C ARG A 38 21.31 7.58 0.93
N GLU A 39 22.05 8.25 1.80
CA GLU A 39 22.79 7.61 2.89
C GLU A 39 21.84 7.17 4.00
N ASP A 40 22.16 6.04 4.63
CA ASP A 40 21.35 5.48 5.70
C ASP A 40 21.12 6.50 6.83
N GLY A 41 19.85 6.74 7.15
CA GLY A 41 19.43 7.66 8.20
C GLY A 41 19.13 6.93 9.51
N LYS A 42 19.22 7.66 10.64
CA LYS A 42 18.89 7.09 11.96
C LYS A 42 17.39 6.82 12.18
N LEU A 43 16.54 7.69 11.62
CA LEU A 43 15.08 7.67 11.83
C LEU A 43 14.30 6.75 10.87
N LEU A 44 14.88 6.49 9.69
CA LEU A 44 14.22 5.77 8.58
C LEU A 44 15.24 4.83 7.89
N ARG A 45 15.74 3.87 8.65
CA ARG A 45 16.60 2.74 8.29
C ARG A 45 15.94 1.94 7.16
N GLY A 46 16.75 1.45 6.23
CA GLY A 46 16.27 0.69 5.07
C GLY A 46 15.64 1.53 3.95
N ARG A 47 15.46 2.86 4.13
CA ARG A 47 15.08 3.76 3.03
C ARG A 47 16.29 4.09 2.16
N SER A 48 16.38 3.42 1.01
CA SER A 48 17.50 3.57 0.07
C SER A 48 17.51 4.88 -0.73
N HIS A 49 16.37 5.56 -0.86
CA HIS A 49 16.24 6.73 -1.71
C HIS A 49 15.56 7.90 -0.98
N ARG A 50 15.99 9.12 -1.32
CA ARG A 50 15.21 10.34 -1.10
C ARG A 50 14.32 10.61 -2.31
N MET A 51 13.13 11.12 -2.04
CA MET A 51 12.15 11.48 -3.07
C MET A 51 12.23 12.98 -3.33
N GLN A 52 12.36 13.36 -4.61
CA GLN A 52 12.17 14.73 -5.05
C GLN A 52 10.92 14.77 -5.92
N VAL A 53 9.85 15.39 -5.42
CA VAL A 53 8.64 15.57 -6.21
C VAL A 53 8.94 16.52 -7.36
N ILE A 54 8.58 16.10 -8.57
CA ILE A 54 8.75 16.87 -9.81
C ILE A 54 7.44 17.17 -10.51
N GLY A 55 6.36 16.48 -10.15
CA GLY A 55 5.02 16.74 -10.66
C GLY A 55 3.96 16.35 -9.64
N ILE A 56 2.91 17.16 -9.54
CA ILE A 56 1.73 16.91 -8.73
C ILE A 56 0.51 17.31 -9.56
N GLY A 57 -0.51 16.46 -9.53
CA GLY A 57 -1.82 16.80 -10.04
C GLY A 57 -2.89 16.20 -9.15
N HIS A 58 -3.94 16.95 -8.86
CA HIS A 58 -5.06 16.45 -8.08
C HIS A 58 -6.37 16.94 -8.68
N GLN A 59 -7.43 16.18 -8.42
CA GLN A 59 -8.78 16.49 -8.85
C GLN A 59 -9.78 16.06 -7.79
N LYS A 60 -10.92 16.78 -7.72
CA LYS A 60 -12.06 16.32 -6.94
C LYS A 60 -12.50 14.97 -7.48
N SER A 61 -12.62 13.98 -6.60
CA SER A 61 -13.00 12.63 -7.01
C SER A 61 -14.45 12.59 -7.46
N GLN A 62 -14.71 11.84 -8.52
CA GLN A 62 -16.04 11.55 -9.04
C GLN A 62 -16.11 10.07 -9.40
N GLY A 63 -17.26 9.42 -9.16
CA GLY A 63 -17.43 8.01 -9.49
C GLY A 63 -16.73 7.02 -8.56
N VAL A 64 -16.18 7.48 -7.42
CA VAL A 64 -15.59 6.63 -6.38
C VAL A 64 -16.31 6.85 -5.06
N LYS A 65 -16.73 5.76 -4.41
CA LYS A 65 -17.40 5.79 -3.10
C LYS A 65 -16.81 4.74 -2.17
N SER A 66 -16.31 5.20 -1.02
CA SER A 66 -15.66 4.35 0.00
C SER A 66 -14.60 3.41 -0.60
N GLY A 67 -13.78 3.95 -1.50
CA GLY A 67 -12.72 3.23 -2.20
C GLY A 67 -13.19 2.39 -3.39
N VAL A 68 -14.49 2.25 -3.64
CA VAL A 68 -15.03 1.44 -4.75
C VAL A 68 -15.44 2.34 -5.92
N VAL A 69 -15.07 1.96 -7.14
CA VAL A 69 -15.55 2.62 -8.36
C VAL A 69 -17.03 2.29 -8.57
N VAL A 70 -17.88 3.31 -8.54
CA VAL A 70 -19.34 3.23 -8.74
C VAL A 70 -19.79 3.81 -10.09
N ASP A 71 -18.95 4.64 -10.72
CA ASP A 71 -19.15 5.18 -12.06
C ASP A 71 -17.78 5.22 -12.76
N LEU A 72 -17.61 4.35 -13.76
CA LEU A 72 -16.33 4.16 -14.45
C LEU A 72 -15.92 5.39 -15.26
N ASP A 73 -16.85 6.02 -15.97
CA ASP A 73 -16.55 7.13 -16.88
C ASP A 73 -16.15 8.38 -16.09
N ARG A 74 -16.84 8.64 -14.96
CA ARG A 74 -16.49 9.76 -14.06
C ARG A 74 -15.16 9.54 -13.36
N ALA A 75 -14.88 8.32 -12.90
CA ALA A 75 -13.62 8.00 -12.26
C ALA A 75 -12.44 8.08 -13.24
N GLU A 76 -12.62 7.57 -14.47
CA GLU A 76 -11.64 7.65 -15.55
C GLU A 76 -11.32 9.13 -15.85
N HIS A 77 -12.34 9.96 -15.98
CA HIS A 77 -12.15 11.39 -16.25
C HIS A 77 -11.34 12.09 -15.15
N ALA A 78 -11.67 11.85 -13.87
CA ALA A 78 -10.95 12.43 -12.73
C ALA A 78 -9.49 11.97 -12.67
N ILE A 79 -9.22 10.69 -12.96
CA ILE A 79 -7.87 10.12 -13.03
C ILE A 79 -7.07 10.78 -14.16
N ARG A 80 -7.62 10.86 -15.38
CA ARG A 80 -6.94 11.48 -16.52
C ARG A 80 -6.53 12.92 -16.24
N LEU A 81 -7.43 13.72 -15.66
CA LEU A 81 -7.15 15.11 -15.31
C LEU A 81 -6.06 15.24 -14.24
N ALA A 82 -6.06 14.38 -13.22
CA ALA A 82 -5.03 14.39 -12.19
C ALA A 82 -3.65 13.98 -12.75
N VAL A 83 -3.61 12.96 -13.61
CA VAL A 83 -2.36 12.48 -14.22
C VAL A 83 -1.80 13.50 -15.22
N ASP A 84 -2.64 14.04 -16.12
CA ASP A 84 -2.25 15.08 -17.09
C ASP A 84 -1.66 16.33 -16.41
N ALA A 85 -2.22 16.76 -15.28
CA ALA A 85 -1.65 17.85 -14.49
C ALA A 85 -0.26 17.49 -13.92
N ALA A 86 -0.08 16.27 -13.40
CA ALA A 86 1.20 15.82 -12.87
C ALA A 86 2.27 15.66 -13.98
N GLU A 87 1.89 15.12 -15.14
CA GLU A 87 2.73 14.98 -16.34
C GLU A 87 3.23 16.32 -16.86
N ARG A 88 2.32 17.30 -17.00
CA ARG A 88 2.69 18.67 -17.42
C ARG A 88 3.70 19.31 -16.49
N MET A 89 3.48 19.18 -15.18
CA MET A 89 4.39 19.74 -14.17
C MET A 89 5.76 19.03 -14.19
N ALA A 90 5.76 17.71 -14.38
CA ALA A 90 6.98 16.90 -14.43
C ALA A 90 7.73 17.00 -15.76
N GLY A 91 7.07 17.44 -16.83
CA GLY A 91 7.62 17.50 -18.19
C GLY A 91 7.91 16.12 -18.78
N LEU A 92 7.08 15.12 -18.46
CA LEU A 92 7.22 13.73 -18.93
C LEU A 92 5.85 13.08 -19.14
N THR A 93 5.85 11.94 -19.83
CA THR A 93 4.69 11.06 -19.98
C THR A 93 4.80 9.88 -19.03
N VAL A 94 3.69 9.48 -18.42
CA VAL A 94 3.55 8.36 -17.49
C VAL A 94 2.89 7.22 -18.23
N ASP A 95 3.60 6.09 -18.37
CA ASP A 95 3.03 4.86 -18.96
C ASP A 95 2.48 3.91 -17.89
N SER A 96 3.08 3.94 -16.69
CA SER A 96 2.82 3.02 -15.62
C SER A 96 2.96 3.68 -14.25
N LEU A 97 2.22 3.16 -13.26
CA LEU A 97 2.13 3.76 -11.93
C LEU A 97 1.88 2.74 -10.82
N ILE A 98 2.20 3.14 -9.59
CA ILE A 98 1.78 2.46 -8.37
C ILE A 98 0.47 3.09 -7.89
N VAL A 99 -0.52 2.25 -7.56
CA VAL A 99 -1.83 2.71 -7.09
C VAL A 99 -1.94 2.51 -5.59
N ASN A 100 -2.21 3.58 -4.85
CA ASN A 100 -2.68 3.48 -3.48
C ASN A 100 -4.19 3.26 -3.46
N MET A 101 -4.68 2.32 -2.64
CA MET A 101 -6.09 1.94 -2.64
C MET A 101 -6.60 1.41 -1.30
N THR A 102 -7.89 1.64 -1.06
CA THR A 102 -8.66 1.08 0.07
C THR A 102 -9.79 0.14 -0.42
N ALA A 103 -9.87 -0.12 -1.72
CA ALA A 103 -10.99 -0.86 -2.32
C ALA A 103 -11.01 -2.33 -1.87
N GLY A 104 -12.22 -2.92 -1.87
CA GLY A 104 -12.36 -4.37 -1.82
C GLY A 104 -12.30 -4.98 -0.43
N ARG A 105 -12.80 -4.31 0.63
CA ARG A 105 -12.95 -4.91 1.97
C ARG A 105 -11.68 -5.65 2.41
N LEU A 106 -10.62 -4.86 2.61
CA LEU A 106 -9.31 -5.37 3.02
C LEU A 106 -9.45 -6.32 4.21
N LYS A 107 -8.69 -7.42 4.21
CA LYS A 107 -8.68 -8.39 5.29
C LYS A 107 -7.29 -8.90 5.53
N SER A 108 -6.88 -8.83 6.80
CA SER A 108 -5.63 -9.38 7.30
C SER A 108 -5.82 -10.82 7.75
N GLU A 109 -4.93 -11.70 7.28
CA GLU A 109 -4.86 -13.10 7.70
C GLU A 109 -3.39 -13.48 7.94
N ALA A 110 -3.17 -14.39 8.90
CA ALA A 110 -1.86 -14.97 9.18
C ALA A 110 -1.77 -16.37 8.59
N PHE A 111 -0.66 -16.68 7.93
CA PHE A 111 -0.38 -17.99 7.35
C PHE A 111 1.00 -18.46 7.78
N SER A 112 1.14 -19.75 8.02
CA SER A 112 2.41 -20.38 8.33
C SER A 112 2.69 -21.49 7.34
N ALA A 113 3.93 -21.53 6.83
CA ALA A 113 4.37 -22.59 5.93
C ALA A 113 5.74 -23.10 6.35
N THR A 114 6.01 -24.38 6.08
CA THR A 114 7.29 -25.01 6.33
C THR A 114 7.78 -25.74 5.09
N ILE A 115 9.10 -25.89 4.99
CA ILE A 115 9.78 -26.74 4.00
C ILE A 115 10.81 -27.61 4.73
N ASN A 116 11.06 -28.79 4.16
CA ASN A 116 12.16 -29.64 4.60
C ASN A 116 13.48 -29.11 4.00
N LEU A 117 14.44 -28.80 4.87
CA LEU A 117 15.83 -28.50 4.52
C LEU A 117 16.64 -29.80 4.40
N GLY A 118 16.40 -30.79 5.25
CA GLY A 118 17.19 -32.04 5.25
C GLY A 118 18.58 -31.85 5.84
N GLY A 119 18.68 -31.03 6.90
CA GLY A 119 19.88 -30.87 7.71
C GLY A 119 20.99 -30.01 7.09
N HIS A 120 20.74 -29.34 5.95
CA HIS A 120 21.73 -28.44 5.35
C HIS A 120 21.57 -26.99 5.80
N GLN A 121 22.58 -26.18 5.47
CA GLN A 121 22.58 -24.75 5.71
C GLN A 121 21.51 -24.06 4.85
N VAL A 122 20.74 -23.16 5.45
CA VAL A 122 19.71 -22.37 4.77
C VAL A 122 20.35 -21.46 3.71
N GLU A 123 19.95 -21.68 2.47
CA GLU A 123 20.34 -20.87 1.31
C GLU A 123 19.21 -19.91 0.89
N GLU A 124 19.55 -18.93 0.05
CA GLU A 124 18.58 -18.03 -0.58
C GLU A 124 17.49 -18.77 -1.36
N ALA A 125 17.82 -19.93 -1.94
CA ALA A 125 16.84 -20.77 -2.62
C ALA A 125 15.78 -21.29 -1.64
N ASP A 126 16.16 -21.70 -0.43
CA ASP A 126 15.26 -22.21 0.59
C ASP A 126 14.30 -21.15 1.10
N ILE A 127 14.81 -19.94 1.31
CA ILE A 127 13.98 -18.80 1.72
C ILE A 127 12.96 -18.47 0.65
N LYS A 128 13.36 -18.48 -0.63
CA LYS A 128 12.40 -18.31 -1.74
C LYS A 128 11.36 -19.43 -1.78
N ARG A 129 11.76 -20.69 -1.53
CA ARG A 129 10.85 -21.85 -1.48
C ARG A 129 9.82 -21.69 -0.36
N VAL A 130 10.24 -21.37 0.87
CA VAL A 130 9.32 -21.27 2.02
C VAL A 130 8.39 -20.06 1.90
N LEU A 131 8.89 -18.92 1.40
CA LEU A 131 8.07 -17.74 1.10
C LEU A 131 7.01 -18.05 0.02
N ALA A 132 7.39 -18.78 -1.03
CA ALA A 132 6.45 -19.19 -2.07
C ALA A 132 5.38 -20.17 -1.54
N ALA A 133 5.75 -21.07 -0.63
CA ALA A 133 4.81 -21.97 0.03
C ALA A 133 3.80 -21.19 0.88
N GLY A 134 4.26 -20.21 1.67
CA GLY A 134 3.38 -19.32 2.46
C GLY A 134 2.43 -18.51 1.59
N ALA A 135 2.94 -17.89 0.53
CA ALA A 135 2.12 -17.06 -0.37
C ALA A 135 1.01 -17.87 -1.08
N LYS A 136 1.26 -19.15 -1.41
CA LYS A 136 0.25 -20.01 -2.06
C LYS A 136 -0.95 -20.33 -1.16
N GLN A 137 -0.75 -20.44 0.15
CA GLN A 137 -1.84 -20.73 1.09
C GLN A 137 -2.88 -19.60 1.16
N ALA A 138 -2.49 -18.38 0.81
CA ALA A 138 -3.37 -17.22 0.88
C ALA A 138 -4.26 -17.03 -0.37
N LEU A 139 -4.03 -17.81 -1.44
CA LEU A 139 -4.80 -17.70 -2.68
C LEU A 139 -6.20 -18.28 -2.47
N ARG A 140 -7.23 -17.45 -2.69
CA ARG A 140 -8.66 -17.85 -2.69
C ARG A 140 -9.33 -17.32 -3.95
N ALA A 141 -10.27 -18.05 -4.52
CA ALA A 141 -10.87 -17.71 -5.82
C ALA A 141 -11.53 -16.31 -5.88
N GLU A 142 -12.04 -15.81 -4.76
CA GLU A 142 -12.78 -14.54 -4.69
C GLU A 142 -11.95 -13.35 -4.16
N ARG A 143 -10.70 -13.60 -3.73
CA ARG A 143 -9.85 -12.59 -3.09
C ARG A 143 -8.49 -12.51 -3.77
N GLU A 144 -8.04 -11.29 -4.00
CA GLU A 144 -6.72 -10.97 -4.52
C GLU A 144 -5.76 -10.65 -3.36
N VAL A 145 -4.52 -11.11 -3.49
CA VAL A 145 -3.46 -10.79 -2.52
C VAL A 145 -2.88 -9.41 -2.86
N VAL A 146 -2.99 -8.45 -1.94
CA VAL A 146 -2.42 -7.11 -2.08
C VAL A 146 -0.99 -7.10 -1.55
N HIS A 147 -0.82 -7.58 -0.31
CA HIS A 147 0.48 -7.67 0.37
C HIS A 147 0.65 -9.07 0.97
N SER A 148 1.85 -9.64 0.81
CA SER A 148 2.25 -10.89 1.45
C SER A 148 3.65 -10.68 2.01
N LEU A 149 3.74 -10.50 3.33
CA LEU A 149 4.93 -10.03 4.02
C LEU A 149 5.35 -11.05 5.09
N PRO A 150 6.63 -11.48 5.12
CA PRO A 150 7.12 -12.33 6.19
C PRO A 150 7.21 -11.53 7.50
N VAL A 151 6.55 -12.04 8.54
CA VAL A 151 6.60 -11.48 9.89
C VAL A 151 7.67 -12.16 10.75
N GLY A 152 7.97 -13.44 10.48
CA GLY A 152 9.05 -14.15 11.17
C GLY A 152 9.44 -15.44 10.46
N PHE A 153 10.63 -15.96 10.75
CA PHE A 153 11.04 -17.30 10.38
C PHE A 153 11.13 -18.20 11.61
N SER A 154 11.07 -19.50 11.37
CA SER A 154 11.39 -20.52 12.36
C SER A 154 12.37 -21.52 11.78
N LEU A 155 13.27 -22.05 12.61
CA LEU A 155 14.18 -23.12 12.24
C LEU A 155 14.02 -24.24 13.26
N ASP A 156 13.56 -25.40 12.80
CA ASP A 156 13.16 -26.52 13.65
C ASP A 156 12.12 -26.10 14.72
N ALA A 157 12.45 -26.23 16.00
CA ALA A 157 11.59 -25.82 17.11
C ALA A 157 11.73 -24.33 17.49
N GLU A 158 12.77 -23.66 17.00
CA GLU A 158 13.09 -22.28 17.36
C GLU A 158 12.30 -21.29 16.50
N ARG A 159 11.54 -20.41 17.15
CA ARG A 159 10.72 -19.36 16.51
C ARG A 159 11.35 -17.97 16.68
N GLY A 160 10.91 -17.01 15.89
CA GLY A 160 11.41 -15.62 15.98
C GLY A 160 12.78 -15.43 15.33
N VAL A 161 13.17 -16.34 14.43
CA VAL A 161 14.41 -16.20 13.64
C VAL A 161 14.22 -15.03 12.68
N ARG A 162 15.00 -13.96 12.86
CA ARG A 162 14.92 -12.74 12.02
C ARG A 162 15.46 -12.98 10.61
N ASP A 163 16.59 -13.67 10.52
CA ASP A 163 17.25 -14.02 9.26
C ASP A 163 17.85 -15.43 9.39
N PRO A 164 17.25 -16.46 8.74
CA PRO A 164 17.70 -17.84 8.87
C PRO A 164 18.92 -18.14 7.98
N ARG A 165 19.37 -17.21 7.13
CA ARG A 165 20.46 -17.48 6.16
C ARG A 165 21.73 -17.90 6.86
N GLY A 166 22.31 -18.99 6.37
CA GLY A 166 23.54 -19.53 6.94
C GLY A 166 23.35 -20.36 8.21
N MET A 167 22.13 -20.48 8.75
CA MET A 167 21.84 -21.39 9.86
C MET A 167 21.60 -22.81 9.34
N VAL A 168 21.84 -23.84 10.16
CA VAL A 168 21.65 -25.25 9.81
C VAL A 168 20.46 -25.80 10.58
N GLY A 169 19.57 -26.53 9.90
CA GLY A 169 18.42 -27.17 10.52
C GLY A 169 17.73 -28.17 9.60
N GLU A 170 16.73 -28.88 10.12
CA GLU A 170 15.96 -29.87 9.38
C GLU A 170 14.75 -29.24 8.68
N THR A 171 14.09 -28.28 9.33
CA THR A 171 12.87 -27.65 8.84
C THR A 171 12.97 -26.13 8.90
N LEU A 172 12.73 -25.47 7.77
CA LEU A 172 12.59 -24.01 7.70
C LEU A 172 11.11 -23.65 7.65
N GLY A 173 10.67 -22.76 8.53
CA GLY A 173 9.32 -22.21 8.55
C GLY A 173 9.30 -20.70 8.35
N VAL A 174 8.14 -20.22 7.91
CA VAL A 174 7.84 -18.79 7.78
C VAL A 174 6.43 -18.51 8.29
N ASP A 175 6.31 -17.44 9.07
CA ASP A 175 5.05 -16.81 9.40
C ASP A 175 4.86 -15.59 8.50
N MET A 176 3.69 -15.52 7.87
CA MET A 176 3.34 -14.50 6.88
C MET A 176 2.11 -13.73 7.35
N HIS A 177 2.18 -12.40 7.27
CA HIS A 177 0.99 -11.56 7.24
C HIS A 177 0.58 -11.36 5.78
N VAL A 178 -0.69 -11.67 5.50
CA VAL A 178 -1.26 -11.49 4.16
C VAL A 178 -2.48 -10.60 4.23
N LEU A 179 -2.42 -9.51 3.47
CA LEU A 179 -3.52 -8.59 3.28
C LEU A 179 -4.17 -8.86 1.92
N THR A 180 -5.45 -9.19 1.95
CA THR A 180 -6.23 -9.50 0.75
C THR A 180 -7.38 -8.51 0.58
N GLY A 181 -7.86 -8.35 -0.66
CA GLY A 181 -9.09 -7.63 -0.99
C GLY A 181 -9.97 -8.46 -1.92
N ASP A 182 -11.24 -8.10 -2.04
CA ASP A 182 -12.17 -8.72 -2.98
C ASP A 182 -11.77 -8.40 -4.42
N ALA A 183 -11.76 -9.43 -5.27
CA ALA A 183 -11.21 -9.34 -6.61
C ALA A 183 -11.97 -8.34 -7.51
N ALA A 184 -13.30 -8.29 -7.42
CA ALA A 184 -14.12 -7.46 -8.32
C ALA A 184 -13.88 -5.94 -8.15
N PRO A 185 -13.92 -5.36 -6.93
CA PRO A 185 -13.58 -3.95 -6.74
C PRO A 185 -12.16 -3.59 -7.20
N MET A 186 -11.18 -4.48 -6.97
CA MET A 186 -9.80 -4.27 -7.40
C MET A 186 -9.67 -4.25 -8.93
N ARG A 187 -10.27 -5.24 -9.61
CA ARG A 187 -10.28 -5.29 -11.08
C ARG A 187 -11.01 -4.12 -11.71
N ASN A 188 -12.08 -3.61 -11.09
CA ASN A 188 -12.77 -2.42 -11.57
C ASN A 188 -11.90 -1.16 -11.46
N LEU A 189 -11.12 -1.02 -10.39
CA LEU A 189 -10.16 0.06 -10.24
C LEU A 189 -9.06 -0.03 -11.30
N GLU A 190 -8.49 -1.22 -11.49
CA GLU A 190 -7.48 -1.48 -12.52
C GLU A 190 -8.02 -1.18 -13.92
N LEU A 191 -9.23 -1.64 -14.24
CA LEU A 191 -9.90 -1.36 -15.52
C LEU A 191 -10.07 0.14 -15.75
N CYS A 192 -10.48 0.89 -14.72
CA CYS A 192 -10.65 2.34 -14.80
C CYS A 192 -9.33 3.06 -15.12
N ILE A 193 -8.23 2.62 -14.50
CA ILE A 193 -6.89 3.16 -14.74
C ILE A 193 -6.39 2.77 -16.14
N ASN A 194 -6.57 1.53 -16.55
CA ASN A 194 -6.17 1.04 -17.88
C ASN A 194 -6.91 1.78 -19.01
N ARG A 195 -8.18 2.13 -18.82
CA ARG A 195 -8.95 2.98 -19.77
C ARG A 195 -8.38 4.38 -19.91
N SER A 196 -7.59 4.85 -18.94
CA SER A 196 -6.85 6.11 -19.00
C SER A 196 -5.50 6.00 -19.74
N HIS A 197 -5.24 4.87 -20.43
CA HIS A 197 -3.98 4.54 -21.08
C HIS A 197 -2.77 4.39 -20.13
N LEU A 198 -3.04 4.02 -18.88
CA LEU A 198 -2.03 3.84 -17.82
C LEU A 198 -1.99 2.37 -17.39
N SER A 199 -0.80 1.84 -17.12
CA SER A 199 -0.66 0.49 -16.57
C SER A 199 -0.48 0.50 -15.05
N VAL A 200 -1.19 -0.38 -14.34
CA VAL A 200 -0.98 -0.57 -12.89
C VAL A 200 0.19 -1.53 -12.67
N GLU A 201 1.33 -1.03 -12.20
CA GLU A 201 2.48 -1.89 -11.86
C GLU A 201 2.25 -2.64 -10.56
N ARG A 202 1.61 -1.98 -9.61
CA ARG A 202 1.37 -2.49 -8.27
C ARG A 202 0.24 -1.74 -7.60
N MET A 203 -0.60 -2.48 -6.88
CA MET A 203 -1.52 -1.91 -5.91
C MET A 203 -0.91 -1.98 -4.52
N VAL A 204 -1.09 -0.92 -3.75
CA VAL A 204 -0.65 -0.80 -2.36
C VAL A 204 -1.86 -0.43 -1.52
N ALA A 205 -2.14 -1.23 -0.49
CA ALA A 205 -3.18 -0.90 0.46
C ALA A 205 -2.84 0.37 1.25
N THR A 206 -3.78 1.32 1.30
CA THR A 206 -3.71 2.56 2.09
C THR A 206 -3.22 2.36 3.53
N PRO A 207 -3.76 1.42 4.34
CA PRO A 207 -3.28 1.26 5.72
C PRO A 207 -1.76 0.98 5.78
N TYR A 208 -1.23 0.20 4.85
CA TYR A 208 0.21 -0.07 4.81
C TYR A 208 1.01 1.17 4.38
N ALA A 209 0.58 1.87 3.32
CA ALA A 209 1.26 3.06 2.83
C ALA A 209 1.25 4.20 3.87
N SER A 210 0.10 4.49 4.46
CA SER A 210 -0.08 5.56 5.45
C SER A 210 0.72 5.28 6.72
N GLY A 211 0.73 4.03 7.20
CA GLY A 211 1.56 3.63 8.34
C GLY A 211 3.06 3.84 8.09
N LEU A 212 3.56 3.42 6.92
CA LEU A 212 4.95 3.63 6.53
C LEU A 212 5.33 5.10 6.28
N ALA A 213 4.36 5.96 6.00
CA ALA A 213 4.57 7.39 5.79
C ALA A 213 4.54 8.18 7.12
N ALA A 214 3.74 7.74 8.08
CA ALA A 214 3.53 8.43 9.35
C ALA A 214 4.50 8.01 10.45
N LEU A 215 4.92 6.74 10.48
CA LEU A 215 5.70 6.17 11.57
C LEU A 215 7.21 6.18 11.28
N VAL A 216 8.01 6.44 12.31
CA VAL A 216 9.47 6.21 12.29
C VAL A 216 9.82 4.80 12.75
N ASP A 217 11.03 4.32 12.46
CA ASP A 217 11.37 2.90 12.72
C ASP A 217 11.26 2.52 14.19
N ASP A 218 11.62 3.42 15.11
CA ASP A 218 11.54 3.12 16.54
C ASP A 218 10.08 2.89 16.98
N GLU A 219 9.11 3.60 16.37
CA GLU A 219 7.67 3.36 16.61
C GLU A 219 7.21 2.03 16.00
N LEU A 220 7.70 1.71 14.79
CA LEU A 220 7.41 0.43 14.12
C LEU A 220 7.95 -0.77 14.92
N GLU A 221 9.14 -0.62 15.54
CA GLU A 221 9.80 -1.65 16.35
C GLU A 221 9.11 -1.85 17.70
N MET A 222 8.79 -0.77 18.44
CA MET A 222 8.06 -0.86 19.72
C MET A 222 6.62 -1.37 19.57
N GLY A 223 6.03 -1.13 18.40
CA GLY A 223 4.66 -1.45 18.09
C GLY A 223 3.77 -0.21 18.12
N ALA A 224 3.09 0.04 17.02
CA ALA A 224 2.26 1.23 16.83
C ALA A 224 1.05 0.91 15.95
N ALA A 225 -0.06 1.59 16.22
CA ALA A 225 -1.22 1.62 15.35
C ALA A 225 -1.32 2.99 14.67
N CYS A 226 -1.45 3.00 13.34
CA CYS A 226 -1.72 4.21 12.56
C CYS A 226 -3.17 4.18 12.06
N ILE A 227 -3.93 5.22 12.38
CA ILE A 227 -5.30 5.43 11.95
C ILE A 227 -5.30 6.55 10.90
N ASP A 228 -5.65 6.22 9.67
CA ASP A 228 -5.77 7.17 8.57
C ASP A 228 -7.25 7.47 8.29
N MET A 229 -7.66 8.70 8.56
CA MET A 229 -9.03 9.17 8.41
C MET A 229 -9.22 9.88 7.06
N GLY A 230 -9.60 9.11 6.04
CA GLY A 230 -9.91 9.64 4.71
C GLY A 230 -11.35 10.14 4.58
N GLY A 231 -11.70 10.66 3.40
CA GLY A 231 -13.05 11.17 3.12
C GLY A 231 -14.14 10.08 3.12
N GLY A 232 -13.90 8.95 2.44
CA GLY A 232 -14.89 7.87 2.33
C GLY A 232 -14.63 6.66 3.23
N THR A 233 -13.43 6.56 3.81
CA THR A 233 -12.93 5.40 4.55
C THR A 233 -11.93 5.84 5.61
N THR A 234 -11.92 5.12 6.73
CA THR A 234 -10.90 5.21 7.76
C THR A 234 -10.17 3.88 7.78
N THR A 235 -8.85 3.90 7.69
CA THR A 235 -8.03 2.69 7.69
C THR A 235 -7.23 2.60 8.97
N ILE A 236 -6.96 1.37 9.39
CA ILE A 236 -6.08 1.07 10.52
C ILE A 236 -4.97 0.17 10.04
N SER A 237 -3.76 0.46 10.51
CA SER A 237 -2.59 -0.40 10.38
C SER A 237 -1.97 -0.62 11.74
N VAL A 238 -1.47 -1.83 11.99
CA VAL A 238 -0.71 -2.17 13.18
C VAL A 238 0.63 -2.71 12.75
N PHE A 239 1.67 -2.16 13.36
CA PHE A 239 3.04 -2.60 13.21
C PHE A 239 3.56 -3.08 14.57
N SER A 240 4.45 -4.07 14.54
CA SER A 240 5.14 -4.60 15.71
C SER A 240 6.46 -5.21 15.26
N GLU A 241 7.54 -4.99 16.00
CA GLU A 241 8.89 -5.51 15.67
C GLU A 241 9.33 -5.14 14.23
N GLY A 242 8.94 -3.95 13.77
CA GLY A 242 9.25 -3.46 12.42
C GLY A 242 8.42 -4.12 11.31
N LYS A 243 7.42 -4.94 11.65
CA LYS A 243 6.58 -5.69 10.69
C LYS A 243 5.16 -5.15 10.64
N PHE A 244 4.56 -5.17 9.46
CA PHE A 244 3.12 -4.96 9.30
C PHE A 244 2.39 -6.25 9.68
N VAL A 245 1.62 -6.19 10.77
CA VAL A 245 0.98 -7.38 11.37
C VAL A 245 -0.55 -7.35 11.25
N HIS A 246 -1.12 -6.17 11.01
CA HIS A 246 -2.55 -6.02 10.76
C HIS A 246 -2.85 -4.78 9.93
N GLY A 247 -3.87 -4.89 9.08
CA GLY A 247 -4.44 -3.81 8.32
C GLY A 247 -5.92 -4.08 8.04
N ASP A 248 -6.74 -3.05 8.17
CA ASP A 248 -8.18 -3.10 7.89
C ASP A 248 -8.68 -1.71 7.48
N ALA A 249 -9.90 -1.65 6.95
CA ALA A 249 -10.56 -0.42 6.58
C ALA A 249 -12.07 -0.50 6.85
N ILE A 250 -12.60 0.59 7.41
CA ILE A 250 -14.04 0.78 7.59
C ILE A 250 -14.55 1.85 6.62
N ALA A 251 -15.77 1.65 6.09
CA ALA A 251 -16.42 2.56 5.15
C ALA A 251 -17.06 3.77 5.84
N ILE A 252 -16.34 4.39 6.76
CA ILE A 252 -16.70 5.60 7.50
C ILE A 252 -15.52 6.57 7.36
N GLY A 253 -15.78 7.85 7.16
CA GLY A 253 -14.74 8.87 6.92
C GLY A 253 -15.33 10.27 6.97
N GLY A 254 -14.54 11.28 6.61
CA GLY A 254 -14.92 12.70 6.67
C GLY A 254 -16.27 13.03 6.03
N ASN A 255 -16.62 12.40 4.91
CA ASN A 255 -17.90 12.61 4.23
C ASN A 255 -19.13 12.32 5.13
N HIS A 256 -18.98 11.43 6.13
CA HIS A 256 -20.04 11.13 7.09
C HIS A 256 -20.20 12.26 8.10
N VAL A 257 -19.09 12.85 8.55
CA VAL A 257 -19.08 14.04 9.41
C VAL A 257 -19.76 15.20 8.70
N THR A 258 -19.36 15.47 7.45
CA THR A 258 -19.98 16.52 6.63
C THR A 258 -21.48 16.30 6.42
N LEU A 259 -21.90 15.05 6.19
CA LEU A 259 -23.33 14.71 6.03
C LEU A 259 -24.12 14.97 7.32
N ASP A 260 -23.55 14.63 8.46
CA ASP A 260 -24.20 14.86 9.76
C ASP A 260 -24.25 16.36 10.09
N MET A 261 -23.22 17.13 9.75
CA MET A 261 -23.23 18.59 9.83
C MET A 261 -24.31 19.21 8.94
N ALA A 262 -24.41 18.77 7.68
CA ALA A 262 -25.42 19.28 6.74
C ALA A 262 -26.84 19.06 7.28
N LYS A 263 -27.10 17.87 7.84
CA LYS A 263 -28.38 17.55 8.48
C LYS A 263 -28.61 18.38 9.75
N GLY A 264 -27.63 18.41 10.66
CA GLY A 264 -27.75 19.09 11.95
C GLY A 264 -27.91 20.61 11.82
N LEU A 265 -27.27 21.21 10.81
CA LEU A 265 -27.33 22.65 10.54
C LEU A 265 -28.36 23.02 9.47
N SER A 266 -29.09 22.04 8.91
CA SER A 266 -30.05 22.24 7.82
C SER A 266 -29.47 23.03 6.63
N THR A 267 -28.24 22.71 6.26
CA THR A 267 -27.50 23.39 5.20
C THR A 267 -27.17 22.44 4.04
N SER A 268 -26.75 22.99 2.91
CA SER A 268 -26.30 22.17 1.77
C SER A 268 -24.99 21.44 2.10
N LEU A 269 -24.75 20.30 1.44
CA LEU A 269 -23.48 19.56 1.59
C LEU A 269 -22.27 20.43 1.26
N ASP A 270 -22.35 21.25 0.21
CA ASP A 270 -21.26 22.16 -0.17
C ASP A 270 -20.97 23.21 0.92
N ALA A 271 -22.02 23.71 1.58
CA ALA A 271 -21.85 24.64 2.70
C ALA A 271 -21.29 23.94 3.96
N ALA A 272 -21.72 22.72 4.24
CA ALA A 272 -21.18 21.91 5.35
C ALA A 272 -19.70 21.56 5.13
N GLU A 273 -19.31 21.16 3.92
CA GLU A 273 -17.91 20.84 3.55
C GLU A 273 -16.99 22.05 3.76
N ARG A 274 -17.50 23.25 3.44
CA ARG A 274 -16.78 24.52 3.67
C ARG A 274 -16.59 24.84 5.15
N LEU A 275 -17.52 24.42 6.01
CA LEU A 275 -17.42 24.61 7.46
C LEU A 275 -16.46 23.60 8.11
N ASP A 276 -16.41 22.38 7.57
CA ASP A 276 -15.53 21.30 8.01
C ASP A 276 -14.05 21.51 7.56
N GLY A 277 -13.83 22.38 6.56
CA GLY A 277 -12.49 22.72 6.07
C GLY A 277 -11.90 21.69 5.10
N ASN A 278 -12.71 20.75 4.60
CA ASN A 278 -12.28 19.64 3.75
C ASN A 278 -12.28 19.99 2.24
N GLN A 279 -12.25 21.28 1.90
CA GLN A 279 -12.18 21.72 0.51
C GLN A 279 -10.88 21.25 -0.15
N VAL A 280 -11.00 20.41 -1.18
CA VAL A 280 -9.91 20.18 -2.13
C VAL A 280 -9.64 21.52 -2.81
N ALA A 281 -8.50 22.14 -2.47
CA ALA A 281 -8.04 23.35 -3.15
C ALA A 281 -7.91 23.04 -4.64
N VAL A 282 -8.76 23.67 -5.47
CA VAL A 282 -8.70 23.56 -6.93
C VAL A 282 -7.45 24.26 -7.43
#